data_AF-A0AAV7CF29-F1
#
_entry.id   AF-A0AAV7CF29-F1
#
_cell.length_a   1.000
_cell.length_b   1.000
_cell.length_c   1.000
_cell.angle_alpha   90.00
_cell.angle_beta   90.00
_cell.angle_gamma   90.00
#
_symmetry.space_group_name_H-M   'P 1'
#
loop_
_entity.id
_entity.type
_entity.pdbx_description
1 polymer ?
#
loop_
_entity_poly.entity_id
_entity_poly.type
_entity_poly.pdbx_seq_one_letter_code
_entity_poly.pdbx_strand_id
1 'polypeptide(L)'
;MYSSTLMKTLDMNEVSWASDVPLKVFLMLDHKKERILLWRQIYSLYQRLSVYVYGRIELNVFMTEQQYEKLISRPGDFIKYQALSVLFQVACDIELLHKEPVSSFMIPSKFRNSAVTQTGALPNEDLCLVRITPRRNLFSENFTPADGAIFVHMIKQFLAKRKSKLIEKLDNLAPGNGKKLLQSLALPMDIATGCIYPEEYKLLFDLMSRSEEFNRCFVLDEICEDIAATSY
;
A
#
# COMPACT_ATOMS: atom_id res chain seq x y z
N MET A 1 -16.32 12.20 -11.88
CA MET A 1 -16.79 13.46 -11.27
C MET A 1 -16.38 13.52 -9.79
N TYR A 2 -15.09 13.57 -9.43
CA TYR A 2 -14.71 12.90 -8.15
C TYR A 2 -13.64 13.50 -7.22
N SER A 3 -12.85 14.51 -7.59
CA SER A 3 -12.03 15.23 -6.58
C SER A 3 -11.78 16.68 -7.00
N SER A 4 -11.42 16.91 -8.26
CA SER A 4 -11.10 18.24 -8.77
C SER A 4 -12.23 19.26 -8.63
N THR A 5 -13.49 18.85 -8.86
CA THR A 5 -14.66 19.72 -8.62
C THR A 5 -14.81 20.07 -7.15
N LEU A 6 -14.70 19.09 -6.25
CA LEU A 6 -14.82 19.30 -4.81
C LEU A 6 -13.70 20.22 -4.30
N MET A 7 -12.46 19.97 -4.70
CA MET A 7 -11.32 20.76 -4.27
C MET A 7 -11.42 22.21 -4.77
N LYS A 8 -11.90 22.43 -6.01
CA LYS A 8 -12.21 23.78 -6.51
C LYS A 8 -13.29 24.46 -5.68
N THR A 9 -14.35 23.75 -5.29
CA THR A 9 -15.40 24.30 -4.42
C THR A 9 -14.87 24.65 -3.02
N LEU A 10 -13.87 23.93 -2.54
CA LEU A 10 -13.20 24.19 -1.26
C LEU A 10 -12.06 25.22 -1.37
N ASP A 11 -11.89 25.87 -2.53
CA ASP A 11 -10.81 26.82 -2.83
C ASP A 11 -9.40 26.26 -2.56
N MET A 12 -9.24 24.96 -2.80
CA MET A 12 -7.98 24.25 -2.61
C MET A 12 -7.12 24.29 -3.88
N ASN A 13 -5.90 24.77 -3.71
CA ASN A 13 -4.89 24.80 -4.76
C ASN A 13 -3.94 23.59 -4.64
N GLU A 14 -3.36 23.20 -5.78
CA GLU A 14 -2.31 22.19 -5.80
C GLU A 14 -1.06 22.73 -5.12
N VAL A 15 -0.45 21.95 -4.23
CA VAL A 15 0.82 22.29 -3.60
C VAL A 15 1.92 21.29 -4.00
N SER A 16 3.17 21.72 -3.88
CA SER A 16 4.33 20.84 -4.06
C SER A 16 4.26 19.64 -3.11
N TRP A 17 4.72 18.48 -3.57
CA TRP A 17 4.78 17.27 -2.74
C TRP A 17 5.60 17.47 -1.47
N ALA A 18 6.66 18.27 -1.55
CA ALA A 18 7.54 18.56 -0.43
C ALA A 18 6.89 19.45 0.65
N SER A 19 5.82 20.16 0.31
CA SER A 19 5.09 21.04 1.22
C SER A 19 4.43 20.28 2.37
N ASP A 20 3.94 21.02 3.36
CA ASP A 20 3.15 20.47 4.46
C ASP A 20 1.81 19.89 4.01
N VAL A 21 1.17 19.16 4.92
CA VAL A 21 -0.13 18.50 4.69
C VAL A 21 -1.18 19.57 4.40
N PRO A 22 -1.76 19.61 3.18
CA PRO A 22 -2.73 20.65 2.82
C PRO A 22 -4.14 20.32 3.28
N LEU A 23 -4.43 19.05 3.61
CA LEU A 23 -5.75 18.57 4.00
C LEU A 23 -5.64 17.33 4.89
N LYS A 24 -6.52 17.26 5.90
CA LYS A 24 -6.73 16.10 6.76
C LYS A 24 -8.13 15.57 6.54
N VAL A 25 -8.25 14.29 6.23
CA VAL A 25 -9.54 13.64 5.98
C VAL A 25 -9.80 12.59 7.05
N PHE A 26 -10.94 12.68 7.72
CA PHE A 26 -11.38 11.71 8.72
C PHE A 26 -12.40 10.75 8.10
N LEU A 27 -12.18 9.45 8.26
CA LEU A 27 -13.00 8.40 7.64
C LEU A 27 -13.30 7.31 8.66
N MET A 28 -14.53 6.80 8.63
CA MET A 28 -14.90 5.55 9.29
C MET A 28 -15.30 4.55 8.21
N LEU A 29 -14.65 3.38 8.19
CA LEU A 29 -14.82 2.41 7.12
C LEU A 29 -15.82 1.34 7.48
N ASP A 30 -16.56 0.89 6.46
CA ASP A 30 -17.20 -0.42 6.51
C ASP A 30 -16.12 -1.50 6.47
N HIS A 31 -16.11 -2.40 7.46
CA HIS A 31 -15.14 -3.49 7.60
C HIS A 31 -14.98 -4.30 6.29
N LYS A 32 -16.05 -4.48 5.51
CA LYS A 32 -16.00 -5.24 4.23
C LYS A 32 -15.25 -4.49 3.13
N LYS A 33 -15.12 -3.17 3.25
CA LYS A 33 -14.57 -2.28 2.22
C LYS A 33 -13.18 -1.74 2.55
N GLU A 34 -12.65 -2.04 3.73
CA GLU A 34 -11.33 -1.55 4.18
C GLU A 34 -10.24 -1.87 3.15
N ARG A 35 -10.12 -3.15 2.78
CA ARG A 35 -9.09 -3.59 1.83
C ARG A 35 -9.24 -2.93 0.45
N ILE A 36 -10.46 -2.80 -0.05
CA ILE A 36 -10.75 -2.18 -1.35
C ILE A 36 -10.36 -0.70 -1.34
N LEU A 37 -10.72 0.01 -0.26
CA LEU A 37 -10.35 1.40 -0.10
C LEU A 37 -8.84 1.57 -0.01
N LEU A 38 -8.17 0.77 0.82
CA LEU A 38 -6.72 0.82 1.00
C LEU A 38 -5.98 0.63 -0.33
N TRP A 39 -6.39 -0.33 -1.15
CA TRP A 39 -5.84 -0.47 -2.51
C TRP A 39 -6.10 0.75 -3.39
N ARG A 40 -7.32 1.28 -3.38
CA ARG A 40 -7.65 2.50 -4.14
C ARG A 40 -6.77 3.68 -3.71
N GLN A 41 -6.50 3.82 -2.42
CA GLN A 41 -5.62 4.87 -1.90
C GLN A 41 -4.18 4.65 -2.33
N ILE A 42 -3.65 3.42 -2.32
CA ILE A 42 -2.30 3.09 -2.80
C ILE A 42 -2.14 3.44 -4.28
N TYR A 43 -3.04 2.98 -5.15
CA TYR A 43 -2.96 3.31 -6.58
C TYR A 43 -3.04 4.82 -6.82
N SER A 44 -3.96 5.51 -6.13
CA SER A 44 -4.08 6.97 -6.23
C SER A 44 -2.83 7.69 -5.73
N LEU A 45 -2.22 7.20 -4.65
CA LEU A 45 -1.06 7.81 -4.01
C LEU A 45 0.18 7.69 -4.90
N TYR A 46 0.53 6.47 -5.32
CA TYR A 46 1.73 6.20 -6.11
C TYR A 46 1.71 6.85 -7.49
N GLN A 47 0.54 7.09 -8.07
CA GLN A 47 0.38 7.76 -9.36
C GLN A 47 0.05 9.26 -9.24
N ARG A 48 0.00 9.82 -8.02
CA ARG A 48 -0.45 11.19 -7.73
C ARG A 48 -1.79 11.56 -8.38
N LEU A 49 -2.78 10.68 -8.26
CA LEU A 49 -4.14 10.87 -8.75
C LEU A 49 -5.10 11.31 -7.63
N SER A 50 -6.33 11.64 -8.01
CA SER A 50 -7.43 11.97 -7.08
C SER A 50 -7.05 13.14 -6.16
N VAL A 51 -7.12 12.96 -4.84
CA VAL A 51 -6.79 13.97 -3.83
C VAL A 51 -5.27 14.23 -3.74
N TYR A 52 -4.43 13.29 -4.19
CA TYR A 52 -2.97 13.39 -4.10
C TYR A 52 -2.34 14.28 -5.20
N VAL A 53 -3.15 14.70 -6.18
CA VAL A 53 -2.81 15.82 -7.07
C VAL A 53 -2.56 17.09 -6.24
N TYR A 54 -3.30 17.27 -5.15
CA TYR A 54 -3.25 18.46 -4.31
C TYR A 54 -2.15 18.42 -3.25
N GLY A 55 -1.38 17.33 -3.14
CA GLY A 55 -0.26 17.20 -2.19
C GLY A 55 -0.39 15.97 -1.29
N ARG A 56 0.27 16.02 -0.13
CA ARG A 56 0.32 14.91 0.83
C ARG A 56 -0.87 14.96 1.78
N ILE A 57 -1.97 14.35 1.35
CA ILE A 57 -3.21 14.29 2.13
C ILE A 57 -3.05 13.32 3.31
N GLU A 58 -3.30 13.80 4.53
CA GLU A 58 -3.31 12.97 5.74
C GLU A 58 -4.68 12.30 5.87
N LEU A 59 -4.68 10.98 6.03
CA LEU A 59 -5.91 10.20 6.26
C LEU A 59 -5.93 9.74 7.71
N ASN A 60 -7.00 10.07 8.42
CA ASN A 60 -7.28 9.60 9.77
C ASN A 60 -8.45 8.63 9.69
N VAL A 61 -8.17 7.33 9.78
CA VAL A 61 -9.09 6.28 9.39
C VAL A 61 -9.37 5.36 10.57
N PHE A 62 -10.65 5.21 10.94
CA PHE A 62 -11.08 4.09 11.78
C PHE A 62 -11.11 2.82 10.95
N MET A 63 -10.34 1.81 11.38
CA MET A 63 -10.31 0.47 10.79
C MET A 63 -10.27 -0.61 11.87
N THR A 64 -10.59 -1.84 11.48
CA THR A 64 -10.46 -3.00 12.36
C THR A 64 -9.02 -3.19 12.83
N GLU A 65 -8.84 -3.63 14.06
CA GLU A 65 -7.51 -3.97 14.59
C GLU A 65 -6.79 -4.98 13.69
N GLN A 66 -7.49 -6.00 13.18
CA GLN A 66 -6.92 -6.98 12.26
C GLN A 66 -6.34 -6.32 10.99
N GLN A 67 -7.00 -5.29 10.45
CA GLN A 67 -6.51 -4.60 9.26
C GLN A 67 -5.35 -3.66 9.58
N TYR A 68 -5.37 -3.00 10.75
CA TYR A 68 -4.26 -2.21 11.24
C TYR A 68 -2.99 -3.07 11.44
N GLU A 69 -3.11 -4.21 12.12
CA GLU A 69 -1.99 -5.13 12.33
C GLU A 69 -1.36 -5.63 11.02
N LYS A 70 -2.17 -5.87 9.99
CA LYS A 70 -1.66 -6.20 8.65
C LYS A 70 -0.86 -5.04 8.06
N LEU A 71 -1.34 -3.80 8.17
CA LEU A 71 -0.63 -2.63 7.63
C LEU A 71 0.75 -2.43 8.27
N ILE A 72 0.86 -2.62 9.58
CA ILE A 72 2.12 -2.42 10.34
C ILE A 72 2.93 -3.70 10.56
N SER A 73 2.52 -4.82 9.94
CA SER A 73 3.21 -6.10 10.09
C SER A 73 4.65 -6.02 9.58
N ARG A 74 5.52 -6.82 10.20
CA ARG A 74 6.95 -6.86 9.93
C ARG A 74 7.30 -8.00 8.98
N PRO A 75 8.44 -7.90 8.26
CA PRO A 75 8.95 -9.02 7.48
C PRO A 75 9.10 -10.28 8.33
N GLY A 76 8.84 -11.44 7.72
CA GLY A 76 8.82 -12.74 8.40
C GLY A 76 7.47 -13.14 8.99
N ASP A 77 6.54 -12.20 9.23
CA ASP A 77 5.14 -12.54 9.54
C ASP A 77 4.42 -12.98 8.26
N PHE A 78 4.60 -14.24 7.87
CA PHE A 78 3.96 -14.81 6.68
C PHE A 78 2.44 -14.98 6.82
N ILE A 79 1.76 -14.43 7.82
CA ILE A 79 0.30 -14.41 7.91
C ILE A 79 -0.18 -13.00 7.59
N LYS A 80 0.39 -11.99 8.26
CA LYS A 80 -0.05 -10.59 8.18
C LYS A 80 0.73 -9.76 7.16
N TYR A 81 1.98 -10.10 6.87
CA TYR A 81 2.84 -9.39 5.93
C TYR A 81 2.40 -9.60 4.48
N GLN A 82 1.89 -8.54 3.87
CA GLN A 82 1.27 -8.54 2.55
C GLN A 82 1.70 -7.32 1.73
N ALA A 83 1.34 -7.30 0.45
CA ALA A 83 1.67 -6.18 -0.45
C ALA A 83 1.20 -4.81 0.08
N LEU A 84 0.00 -4.73 0.67
CA LEU A 84 -0.46 -3.49 1.29
C LEU A 84 0.42 -3.06 2.47
N SER A 85 0.97 -4.00 3.25
CA SER A 85 1.89 -3.71 4.36
C SER A 85 3.12 -2.98 3.84
N VAL A 86 3.77 -3.53 2.81
CA VAL A 86 4.93 -2.92 2.16
C VAL A 86 4.59 -1.57 1.56
N LEU A 87 3.56 -1.51 0.72
CA LEU A 87 3.23 -0.30 -0.04
C LEU A 87 2.86 0.87 0.88
N PHE A 88 2.12 0.63 1.96
CA PHE A 88 1.83 1.69 2.93
C PHE A 88 3.06 2.07 3.76
N GLN A 89 3.88 1.12 4.21
CA GLN A 89 5.08 1.45 5.02
C GLN A 89 6.14 2.22 4.22
N VAL A 90 6.30 1.89 2.93
CA VAL A 90 7.13 2.67 2.00
C VAL A 90 6.56 4.07 1.79
N ALA A 91 5.26 4.18 1.54
CA ALA A 91 4.66 5.43 1.10
C ALA A 91 4.30 6.40 2.24
N CYS A 92 4.05 5.90 3.44
CA CYS A 92 3.42 6.65 4.51
C CYS A 92 4.08 6.41 5.88
N ASP A 93 4.00 7.44 6.72
CA ASP A 93 4.06 7.31 8.17
C ASP A 93 2.68 6.84 8.67
N ILE A 94 2.66 5.73 9.41
CA ILE A 94 1.44 5.09 9.92
C ILE A 94 1.51 5.12 11.45
N GLU A 95 0.52 5.76 12.08
CA GLU A 95 0.49 5.94 13.52
C GLU A 95 -0.88 5.60 14.08
N LEU A 96 -0.91 4.80 15.15
CA LEU A 96 -2.13 4.53 15.89
C LEU A 96 -2.39 5.70 16.84
N LEU A 97 -3.48 6.43 16.61
CA LEU A 97 -3.86 7.56 17.44
C LEU A 97 -4.73 7.13 18.62
N HIS A 98 -5.64 6.17 18.39
CA HIS A 98 -6.62 5.76 19.39
C HIS A 98 -7.14 4.35 19.12
N LYS A 99 -7.53 3.63 20.18
CA LYS A 99 -8.32 2.40 20.10
C LYS A 99 -9.64 2.61 20.82
N GLU A 100 -10.74 2.37 20.12
CA GLU A 100 -12.09 2.52 20.67
C GLU A 100 -12.85 1.20 20.54
N PRO A 101 -13.41 0.66 21.63
CA PRO A 101 -14.27 -0.52 21.56
C PRO A 101 -15.41 -0.33 20.58
N VAL A 102 -15.70 -1.36 19.77
CA VAL A 102 -16.85 -1.32 18.83
C VAL A 102 -18.17 -1.03 19.55
N SER A 103 -18.30 -1.45 20.83
CA SER A 103 -19.48 -1.21 21.66
C SER A 103 -19.78 0.27 21.90
N SER A 104 -18.81 1.16 21.75
CA SER A 104 -19.00 2.61 21.86
C SER A 104 -19.71 3.22 20.66
N PHE A 105 -19.81 2.49 19.55
CA PHE A 105 -20.49 2.93 18.33
C PHE A 105 -21.89 2.33 18.21
N MET A 106 -22.88 3.17 17.90
CA MET A 106 -24.18 2.69 17.44
C MET A 106 -24.07 2.19 16.00
N ILE A 107 -23.72 0.92 15.81
CA ILE A 107 -23.68 0.29 14.48
C ILE A 107 -25.09 -0.19 14.12
N PRO A 108 -25.74 0.37 13.07
CA PRO A 108 -27.06 -0.07 12.63
C PRO A 108 -27.06 -1.57 12.28
N SER A 109 -28.13 -2.29 12.63
CA SER A 109 -28.26 -3.74 12.44
C SER A 109 -27.98 -4.22 11.00
N LYS A 110 -28.24 -3.38 9.99
CA LYS A 110 -27.92 -3.64 8.57
C LYS A 110 -26.41 -3.72 8.26
N PHE A 111 -25.57 -3.12 9.10
CA PHE A 111 -24.10 -3.25 9.04
C PHE A 111 -23.57 -4.33 9.99
N ARG A 112 -24.47 -5.02 10.73
CA ARG A 112 -24.14 -5.95 11.82
C ARG A 112 -24.13 -7.44 11.43
N ASN A 113 -24.42 -7.82 10.17
CA ASN A 113 -24.57 -9.24 9.80
C ASN A 113 -23.44 -9.72 8.84
N SER A 114 -22.80 -10.91 8.97
CA SER A 114 -23.32 -12.22 9.38
C SER A 114 -22.22 -13.20 9.90
N ALA A 115 -21.13 -12.71 10.51
CA ALA A 115 -20.13 -13.57 11.17
C ALA A 115 -20.15 -13.41 12.71
N VAL A 116 -20.61 -12.26 13.20
CA VAL A 116 -20.60 -11.91 14.63
C VAL A 116 -21.76 -12.54 15.42
N THR A 117 -22.74 -13.14 14.75
CA THR A 117 -23.97 -13.68 15.39
C THR A 117 -24.12 -15.21 15.33
N GLN A 118 -23.17 -15.97 14.76
CA GLN A 118 -23.25 -17.44 14.75
C GLN A 118 -22.20 -18.13 15.63
N THR A 119 -21.17 -17.41 16.05
CA THR A 119 -20.25 -17.83 17.10
C THR A 119 -20.38 -16.79 18.20
N GLY A 120 -20.84 -17.20 19.39
CA GLY A 120 -21.11 -16.29 20.50
C GLY A 120 -20.03 -15.23 20.65
N ALA A 121 -20.47 -13.97 20.81
CA ALA A 121 -19.70 -12.78 21.14
C ALA A 121 -18.17 -12.96 21.05
N LEU A 122 -17.55 -12.50 19.95
CA LEU A 122 -16.11 -12.26 20.00
C LEU A 122 -15.87 -11.18 21.08
N PRO A 123 -15.17 -11.52 22.16
CA PRO A 123 -14.84 -10.54 23.19
C PRO A 123 -13.75 -9.63 22.62
N ASN A 124 -13.98 -8.32 22.64
CA ASN A 124 -13.02 -7.26 22.24
C ASN A 124 -12.69 -7.16 20.74
N GLU A 125 -13.61 -6.64 19.93
CA GLU A 125 -13.22 -5.99 18.68
C GLU A 125 -13.08 -4.49 18.93
N ASP A 126 -11.83 -3.99 18.93
CA ASP A 126 -11.53 -2.56 18.96
C ASP A 126 -11.39 -2.01 17.53
N LEU A 127 -11.86 -0.78 17.32
CA LEU A 127 -11.54 0.02 16.15
C LEU A 127 -10.31 0.87 16.43
N CYS A 128 -9.34 0.79 15.52
CA CYS A 128 -8.12 1.57 15.56
C CYS A 128 -8.32 2.84 14.72
N LEU A 129 -8.21 4.02 15.34
CA LEU A 129 -8.03 5.28 14.61
C LEU A 129 -6.56 5.39 14.21
N VAL A 130 -6.30 5.29 12.91
CA VAL A 130 -4.96 5.27 12.35
C VAL A 130 -4.73 6.52 11.50
N ARG A 131 -3.67 7.27 11.81
CA ARG A 131 -3.16 8.35 10.99
C ARG A 131 -2.21 7.79 9.94
N ILE A 132 -2.47 8.09 8.67
CA ILE A 132 -1.67 7.70 7.52
C ILE A 132 -1.27 8.97 6.79
N THR A 133 0.02 9.31 6.84
CA THR A 133 0.56 10.53 6.22
C THR A 133 1.58 10.16 5.16
N PRO A 134 1.39 10.54 3.88
CA PRO A 134 2.39 10.30 2.86
C PRO A 134 3.75 10.92 3.21
N ARG A 135 4.82 10.16 3.02
CA ARG A 135 6.20 10.60 3.29
C ARG A 135 6.65 11.64 2.26
N ARG A 136 7.37 12.66 2.72
CA ARG A 136 7.95 13.69 1.83
C ARG A 136 8.93 13.11 0.80
N ASN A 137 9.67 12.07 1.19
CA ASN A 137 10.70 11.41 0.39
C ASN A 137 10.22 10.15 -0.34
N LEU A 138 8.90 9.96 -0.52
CA LEU A 138 8.37 8.84 -1.30
C LEU A 138 8.92 8.85 -2.73
N PHE A 139 8.78 9.99 -3.41
CA PHE A 139 9.30 10.17 -4.76
C PHE A 139 10.75 10.65 -4.72
N SER A 140 11.52 10.22 -5.71
CA SER A 140 12.92 10.57 -5.89
C SER A 140 13.23 10.70 -7.39
N GLU A 141 14.45 11.11 -7.74
CA GLU A 141 14.88 11.19 -9.16
C GLU A 141 14.70 9.87 -9.92
N ASN A 142 14.83 8.73 -9.23
CA ASN A 142 14.72 7.40 -9.84
C ASN A 142 13.36 6.72 -9.58
N PHE A 143 12.48 7.38 -8.83
CA PHE A 143 11.16 6.87 -8.47
C PHE A 143 10.12 7.97 -8.62
N THR A 144 9.52 8.03 -9.80
CA THR A 144 8.54 9.07 -10.15
C THR A 144 7.12 8.52 -10.07
N PRO A 145 6.09 9.38 -10.08
CA PRO A 145 4.70 8.91 -10.16
C PRO A 145 4.41 8.02 -11.38
N ALA A 146 5.17 8.16 -12.47
CA ALA A 146 5.03 7.32 -13.66
C ALA A 146 5.43 5.86 -13.40
N ASP A 147 6.36 5.62 -12.47
CA ASP A 147 6.82 4.28 -12.10
C ASP A 147 5.90 3.62 -11.05
N GLY A 148 4.97 4.40 -10.46
CA GLY A 148 4.15 3.97 -9.34
C GLY A 148 3.31 2.72 -9.60
N ALA A 149 2.72 2.59 -10.80
CA ALA A 149 1.94 1.41 -11.17
C ALA A 149 2.81 0.15 -11.28
N ILE A 150 4.00 0.29 -11.87
CA ILE A 150 4.98 -0.80 -12.05
C ILE A 150 5.44 -1.30 -10.68
N PHE A 151 5.77 -0.39 -9.77
CA PHE A 151 6.18 -0.75 -8.41
C PHE A 151 5.07 -1.46 -7.64
N VAL A 152 3.85 -0.94 -7.67
CA VAL A 152 2.69 -1.59 -7.02
C VAL A 152 2.50 -3.02 -7.53
N HIS A 153 2.60 -3.24 -8.83
CA HIS A 153 2.48 -4.57 -9.43
C HIS A 153 3.63 -5.49 -9.02
N MET A 154 4.87 -5.01 -9.06
CA MET A 154 6.04 -5.77 -8.63
C MET A 154 5.88 -6.29 -7.20
N ILE A 155 5.47 -5.42 -6.26
CA ILE A 155 5.25 -5.81 -4.87
C ILE A 155 4.12 -6.84 -4.74
N LYS A 156 3.03 -6.70 -5.50
CA LYS A 156 1.97 -7.71 -5.57
C LYS A 156 2.52 -9.07 -6.02
N GLN A 157 3.30 -9.10 -7.11
CA GLN A 157 3.86 -10.33 -7.68
C GLN A 157 4.87 -11.01 -6.74
N PHE A 158 5.68 -10.23 -6.05
CA PHE A 158 6.67 -10.73 -5.09
C PHE A 158 6.00 -11.34 -3.86
N LEU A 159 4.97 -10.68 -3.33
CA LEU A 159 4.31 -11.12 -2.09
C LEU A 159 3.12 -12.07 -2.31
N ALA A 160 2.68 -12.28 -3.56
CA ALA A 160 1.74 -13.35 -3.91
C ALA A 160 2.28 -14.73 -3.49
N LYS A 161 3.59 -14.97 -3.67
CA LYS A 161 4.31 -16.15 -3.17
C LYS A 161 5.37 -15.71 -2.16
N ARG A 162 4.94 -15.15 -1.02
CA ARG A 162 5.84 -14.59 0.02
C ARG A 162 6.90 -15.55 0.61
N LYS A 163 6.76 -16.86 0.43
CA LYS A 163 7.77 -17.86 0.84
C LYS A 163 8.76 -18.23 -0.28
N SER A 164 8.56 -17.75 -1.51
CA SER A 164 9.47 -17.98 -2.63
C SER A 164 10.73 -17.13 -2.49
N LYS A 165 11.82 -17.60 -3.09
CA LYS A 165 13.10 -16.90 -3.05
C LYS A 165 13.01 -15.62 -3.87
N LEU A 166 13.55 -14.53 -3.33
CA LEU A 166 13.57 -13.24 -4.01
C LEU A 166 14.37 -13.31 -5.33
N ILE A 167 15.49 -14.05 -5.36
CA ILE A 167 16.34 -14.14 -6.56
C ILE A 167 15.58 -14.67 -7.78
N GLU A 168 14.75 -15.70 -7.61
CA GLU A 168 13.94 -16.28 -8.69
C GLU A 168 12.96 -15.25 -9.27
N LYS A 169 12.41 -14.40 -8.40
CA LYS A 169 11.49 -13.33 -8.80
C LYS A 169 12.22 -12.19 -9.52
N LEU A 170 13.42 -11.85 -9.08
CA LEU A 170 14.25 -10.83 -9.71
C LEU A 170 14.73 -11.28 -11.10
N ASP A 171 15.19 -12.52 -11.24
CA ASP A 171 15.67 -13.05 -12.52
C ASP A 171 14.55 -13.16 -13.57
N ASN A 172 13.29 -13.30 -13.15
CA ASN A 172 12.15 -13.23 -14.07
C ASN A 172 11.92 -11.81 -14.62
N LEU A 173 12.24 -10.77 -13.85
CA LEU A 173 12.05 -9.36 -14.25
C LEU A 173 13.26 -8.78 -15.00
N ALA A 174 14.46 -9.23 -14.64
CA ALA A 174 15.73 -8.83 -15.22
C ALA A 174 16.70 -10.03 -15.19
N PRO A 175 16.73 -10.85 -16.25
CA PRO A 175 17.50 -12.10 -16.27
C PRO A 175 18.99 -11.90 -15.94
N GLY A 176 19.49 -12.63 -14.94
CA GLY A 176 20.91 -12.63 -14.56
C GLY A 176 21.33 -11.48 -13.64
N ASN A 177 20.42 -10.57 -13.30
CA ASN A 177 20.70 -9.45 -12.42
C ASN A 177 20.34 -9.74 -10.94
N GLY A 178 19.55 -10.78 -10.65
CA GLY A 178 19.07 -11.08 -9.31
C GLY A 178 20.20 -11.23 -8.28
N LYS A 179 21.26 -11.98 -8.62
CA LYS A 179 22.43 -12.13 -7.75
C LYS A 179 23.15 -10.81 -7.47
N LYS A 180 23.35 -9.98 -8.49
CA LYS A 180 24.04 -8.68 -8.36
C LYS A 180 23.23 -7.73 -7.45
N LEU A 181 21.90 -7.72 -7.61
CA LEU A 181 20.98 -6.90 -6.81
C LEU A 181 20.92 -7.33 -5.34
N LEU A 182 20.93 -8.64 -5.06
CA LEU A 182 20.98 -9.11 -3.68
C LEU A 182 22.32 -8.75 -3.01
N GLN A 183 23.42 -8.91 -3.74
CA GLN A 183 24.75 -8.56 -3.23
C GLN A 183 24.90 -7.06 -2.96
N SER A 184 24.36 -6.19 -3.81
CA SER A 184 24.45 -4.74 -3.63
C SER A 184 23.69 -4.23 -2.40
N LEU A 185 22.66 -4.96 -1.95
CA LEU A 185 21.91 -4.67 -0.74
C LEU A 185 22.32 -5.54 0.47
N ALA A 186 23.40 -6.32 0.32
CA ALA A 186 23.87 -7.26 1.34
C ALA A 186 22.79 -8.25 1.82
N LEU A 187 21.87 -8.63 0.93
CA LEU A 187 20.78 -9.57 1.22
C LEU A 187 21.25 -11.02 1.03
N PRO A 188 20.78 -11.96 1.88
CA PRO A 188 21.06 -13.39 1.69
C PRO A 188 20.51 -13.92 0.36
N MET A 189 21.24 -14.83 -0.28
CA MET A 189 20.87 -15.40 -1.60
C MET A 189 19.60 -16.25 -1.57
N ASP A 190 19.26 -16.79 -0.40
CA ASP A 190 18.11 -17.66 -0.14
C ASP A 190 16.95 -16.91 0.53
N ILE A 191 17.03 -15.58 0.65
CA ILE A 191 16.00 -14.77 1.31
C ILE A 191 14.64 -14.93 0.62
N ALA A 192 13.61 -15.15 1.42
CA ALA A 192 12.24 -15.18 0.94
C ALA A 192 11.71 -13.76 0.70
N THR A 193 10.83 -13.58 -0.28
CA THR A 193 10.24 -12.26 -0.55
C THR A 193 9.54 -11.67 0.68
N GLY A 194 8.82 -12.48 1.46
CA GLY A 194 8.17 -12.03 2.70
C GLY A 194 9.10 -11.65 3.85
N CYS A 195 10.42 -11.77 3.70
CA CYS A 195 11.42 -11.39 4.70
C CYS A 195 12.13 -10.07 4.39
N ILE A 196 11.80 -9.43 3.26
CA ILE A 196 12.40 -8.16 2.82
C ILE A 196 11.71 -6.99 3.50
N TYR A 197 12.46 -6.01 3.97
CA TYR A 197 11.91 -4.79 4.55
C TYR A 197 11.30 -3.88 3.48
N PRO A 198 10.27 -3.08 3.82
CA PRO A 198 9.63 -2.17 2.86
C PRO A 198 10.62 -1.23 2.15
N GLU A 199 11.59 -0.68 2.88
CA GLU A 199 12.59 0.25 2.35
C GLU A 199 13.54 -0.45 1.37
N GLU A 200 13.91 -1.70 1.63
CA GLU A 200 14.75 -2.53 0.76
C GLU A 200 14.05 -2.80 -0.58
N TYR A 201 12.72 -2.98 -0.57
CA TYR A 201 11.96 -3.09 -1.81
C TYR A 201 12.02 -1.84 -2.68
N LYS A 202 11.97 -0.65 -2.06
CA LYS A 202 12.15 0.61 -2.80
C LYS A 202 13.56 0.70 -3.39
N LEU A 203 14.58 0.34 -2.60
CA LEU A 203 15.97 0.33 -3.07
C LEU A 203 16.19 -0.67 -4.22
N LEU A 204 15.61 -1.87 -4.13
CA LEU A 204 15.62 -2.85 -5.21
C LEU A 204 15.04 -2.25 -6.50
N PHE A 205 13.88 -1.59 -6.40
CA PHE A 205 13.25 -0.96 -7.55
C PHE A 205 14.10 0.17 -8.14
N ASP A 206 14.68 1.02 -7.29
CA ASP A 206 15.56 2.12 -7.71
C ASP A 206 16.80 1.58 -8.44
N LEU A 207 17.38 0.47 -7.96
CA LEU A 207 18.52 -0.19 -8.60
C LEU A 207 18.15 -0.86 -9.93
N MET A 208 17.00 -1.54 -9.99
CA MET A 208 16.50 -2.16 -11.23
C MET A 208 16.18 -1.11 -12.29
N SER A 209 15.58 0.01 -11.88
CA SER A 209 15.17 1.08 -12.80
C SER A 209 16.33 1.76 -13.52
N ARG A 210 17.55 1.62 -13.00
CA ARG A 210 18.81 2.10 -13.61
C ARG A 210 19.43 1.09 -14.58
N SER A 211 19.01 -0.17 -14.56
CA SER A 211 19.50 -1.18 -15.48
C SER A 211 18.76 -1.11 -16.81
N GLU A 212 19.49 -1.16 -17.92
CA GLU A 212 18.93 -1.27 -19.27
C GLU A 212 18.17 -2.59 -19.48
N GLU A 213 18.44 -3.60 -18.63
CA GLU A 213 17.87 -4.94 -18.70
C GLU A 213 16.51 -5.07 -17.98
N PHE A 214 16.02 -4.01 -17.35
CA PHE A 214 14.73 -4.06 -16.64
C PHE A 214 13.57 -4.03 -17.63
N ASN A 215 12.84 -5.15 -17.73
CA ASN A 215 11.74 -5.29 -18.67
C ASN A 215 10.46 -4.58 -18.18
N ARG A 216 10.44 -3.25 -18.30
CA ARG A 216 9.27 -2.41 -17.96
C ARG A 216 8.04 -2.79 -18.78
N CYS A 217 8.23 -3.14 -20.05
CA CYS A 217 7.13 -3.50 -20.96
C CYS A 217 6.40 -4.76 -20.50
N PHE A 218 7.13 -5.81 -20.10
CA PHE A 218 6.53 -7.04 -19.59
C PHE A 218 5.64 -6.80 -18.35
N VAL A 219 6.11 -5.95 -17.42
CA VAL A 219 5.31 -5.58 -16.24
C VAL A 219 4.07 -4.79 -16.64
N LEU A 220 4.18 -3.89 -17.62
CA LEU A 220 3.05 -3.09 -18.12
C LEU A 220 2.05 -3.94 -18.90
N ASP A 221 2.50 -4.95 -19.65
CA ASP A 221 1.65 -5.89 -20.39
C ASP A 221 0.83 -6.74 -19.41
N GLU A 222 1.46 -7.29 -18.36
CA GLU A 222 0.74 -8.00 -17.28
C GLU A 222 -0.29 -7.10 -16.57
N ILE A 223 0.04 -5.83 -16.33
CA ILE A 223 -0.90 -4.87 -15.73
C ILE A 223 -2.10 -4.64 -16.66
N CYS A 224 -1.87 -4.50 -17.96
CA CYS A 224 -2.93 -4.33 -18.95
C CYS A 224 -3.84 -5.56 -19.03
N GLU A 225 -3.27 -6.76 -18.98
CA GLU A 225 -4.03 -8.02 -18.96
C GLU A 225 -4.87 -8.19 -17.69
N ASP A 226 -4.32 -7.85 -16.52
CA ASP A 226 -5.05 -7.87 -15.24
C ASP A 226 -6.24 -6.89 -15.23
N ILE A 227 -6.08 -5.69 -15.82
CA ILE A 227 -7.15 -4.69 -15.95
C ILE A 227 -8.23 -5.18 -16.92
N ALA A 228 -7.84 -5.82 -18.03
CA ALA A 228 -8.78 -6.39 -18.99
C ALA A 228 -9.58 -7.56 -18.37
N ALA A 229 -8.94 -8.39 -17.54
CA ALA A 229 -9.58 -9.53 -16.86
C ALA A 229 -10.52 -9.12 -15.71
N THR A 230 -10.35 -7.94 -15.11
CA THR A 230 -11.22 -7.42 -14.04
C THR A 230 -12.40 -6.58 -14.54
N SER A 231 -12.54 -6.43 -15.86
CA SER A 231 -13.61 -5.65 -16.51
C SER A 231 -14.83 -6.50 -16.96
N TYR A 232 -14.95 -7.74 -16.46
CA TYR A 232 -16.07 -8.66 -16.72
C TYR A 232 -16.75 -9.12 -15.42
#